data_AF-A0A2T2YNN5-F1
#
_entry.id   AF-A0A2T2YNN5-F1
#
_cell.length_a   1.000
_cell.length_b   1.000
_cell.length_c   1.000
_cell.angle_alpha   90.00
_cell.angle_beta   90.00
_cell.angle_gamma   90.00
#
_symmetry.space_group_name_H-M   'P 1'
#
loop_
_entity.id
_entity.type
_entity.pdbx_description
1 polymer ?
#
loop_
_entity_poly.entity_id
_entity_poly.type
_entity_poly.pdbx_seq_one_letter_code
_entity_poly.pdbx_strand_id
1 'polypeptide(L)'
;MMAYYSDEFDDYQDVYFKKDSISGRYFPASIKSKYPIWLRFTKGAQIPVYVIAGDTVIMNRVTSDQPYYTFKLTRPGEFGFYSLLNKKYLGMNAGDLSGIHNEEKIFRPRTKMLNYLYNERRALLERVKDSLALGPGFYNFIKTEITSTYLTALLAPYYLTPFNRQPLRKTYLDTLSNFYHTGFFTQDSLVFCSPHYRNCITFYNRFLSRQALQMPQEMEVLYQTAKSKFSGRVRDYALFSLLKENLPKNLGMEKYLAQYRTDITYQPYSRYLDSIANRPKTLVSDWAIAASYLESYQGKQITWQKLLEENKGKVMYVNFWASWFDPEILQIAPSIKLVNQFKDSNIVFVFIAVEFPDYKQKWKEAISVYGLNKSGLQHFKIEGKSRLTEFISGIPEGLSMPHYLLVDASGKVAAMDAKSPEDFQLRADILKLLKTNK
;
A
#
# COMPACT_ATOMS: atom_id res chain seq x y z
N MET A 1 -8.99 10.02 -19.80
CA MET A 1 -8.24 8.76 -19.63
C MET A 1 -7.32 8.93 -18.44
N MET A 2 -6.98 7.85 -17.73
CA MET A 2 -6.03 7.89 -16.63
C MET A 2 -4.94 6.83 -16.84
N ALA A 3 -3.71 7.21 -16.56
CA ALA A 3 -2.60 6.30 -16.35
C ALA A 3 -2.03 6.55 -14.95
N TYR A 4 -1.23 5.64 -14.44
CA TYR A 4 -0.56 5.81 -13.16
C TYR A 4 0.79 5.10 -13.16
N TYR A 5 1.67 5.53 -12.26
CA TYR A 5 2.93 4.87 -11.95
C TYR A 5 3.22 5.02 -10.45
N SER A 6 4.23 4.30 -9.96
CA SER A 6 4.73 4.47 -8.59
C SER A 6 6.05 5.23 -8.65
N ASP A 7 6.18 6.32 -7.89
CA ASP A 7 7.38 7.16 -7.85
C ASP A 7 8.50 6.52 -7.00
N GLU A 8 9.61 7.23 -6.74
CA GLU A 8 10.72 6.72 -5.94
C GLU A 8 10.37 6.38 -4.49
N PHE A 9 9.30 6.97 -3.94
CA PHE A 9 8.83 6.79 -2.56
C PHE A 9 7.79 5.68 -2.46
N ASP A 10 7.50 5.01 -3.57
CA ASP A 10 6.41 4.06 -3.70
C ASP A 10 5.01 4.68 -3.52
N ASP A 11 4.88 5.97 -3.86
CA ASP A 11 3.58 6.65 -3.91
C ASP A 11 3.01 6.60 -5.34
N TYR A 12 1.71 6.33 -5.44
CA TYR A 12 1.02 6.31 -6.73
C TYR A 12 0.85 7.73 -7.27
N GLN A 13 1.25 7.90 -8.53
CA GLN A 13 1.15 9.16 -9.26
C GLN A 13 0.20 8.98 -10.44
N ASP A 14 -0.93 9.69 -10.39
CA ASP A 14 -1.90 9.69 -11.48
C ASP A 14 -1.50 10.63 -12.62
N VAL A 15 -1.84 10.22 -13.83
CA VAL A 15 -1.62 10.95 -15.08
C VAL A 15 -2.96 11.09 -15.80
N TYR A 16 -3.50 12.30 -15.78
CA TYR A 16 -4.78 12.63 -16.39
C TYR A 16 -4.62 13.18 -17.80
N PHE A 17 -5.29 12.53 -18.76
CA PHE A 17 -5.36 13.00 -20.13
C PHE A 17 -6.68 13.74 -20.36
N LYS A 18 -6.57 15.04 -20.64
CA LYS A 18 -7.71 15.90 -20.98
C LYS A 18 -8.22 15.56 -22.39
N LYS A 19 -9.53 15.47 -22.55
CA LYS A 19 -10.19 15.21 -23.84
C LYS A 19 -10.61 16.55 -24.44
N ASP A 20 -10.22 16.79 -25.69
CA ASP A 20 -10.75 17.89 -26.48
C ASP A 20 -12.25 17.65 -26.75
N SER A 21 -13.08 18.63 -26.42
CA SER A 21 -14.54 18.52 -26.54
C SER A 21 -15.01 18.53 -27.99
N ILE A 22 -14.22 19.13 -28.90
CA ILE A 22 -14.58 19.26 -30.32
C ILE A 22 -14.12 18.02 -31.10
N SER A 23 -12.82 17.72 -31.11
CA SER A 23 -12.28 16.59 -31.89
C SER A 23 -12.45 15.23 -31.20
N GLY A 24 -12.73 15.22 -29.90
CA GLY A 24 -12.78 14.01 -29.09
C GLY A 24 -11.41 13.36 -28.83
N ARG A 25 -10.31 13.97 -29.29
CA ARG A 25 -8.93 13.48 -29.09
C ARG A 25 -8.42 13.85 -27.69
N TYR A 26 -7.47 13.08 -27.18
CA TYR A 26 -6.79 13.41 -25.92
C TYR A 26 -5.60 14.34 -26.16
N PHE A 27 -5.47 15.38 -25.35
CA PHE A 27 -4.27 16.22 -25.32
C PHE A 27 -3.08 15.43 -24.76
N PRO A 28 -1.84 15.72 -25.21
CA PRO A 28 -0.63 15.16 -24.61
C PRO A 28 -0.55 15.51 -23.12
N ALA A 29 -0.07 14.56 -22.31
CA ALA A 29 0.28 14.79 -20.91
C ALA A 29 1.80 14.67 -20.74
N SER A 30 2.40 15.58 -19.97
CA SER A 30 3.83 15.53 -19.63
C SER A 30 4.01 14.93 -18.25
N ILE A 31 4.79 13.85 -18.16
CA ILE A 31 5.14 13.21 -16.88
C ILE A 31 6.54 13.68 -16.48
N LYS A 32 6.68 14.24 -15.28
CA LYS A 32 7.97 14.61 -14.72
C LYS A 32 8.42 13.51 -13.76
N SER A 33 9.47 12.78 -14.14
CA SER A 33 10.09 11.77 -13.28
C SER A 33 11.61 11.88 -13.37
N LYS A 34 12.28 11.66 -12.24
CA LYS A 34 13.74 11.58 -12.16
C LYS A 34 14.26 10.23 -12.67
N TYR A 35 13.47 9.18 -12.54
CA TYR A 35 13.83 7.82 -12.85
C TYR A 35 12.94 7.26 -13.98
N PRO A 36 13.38 6.19 -14.66
CA PRO A 36 12.48 5.42 -15.50
C PRO A 36 11.23 5.01 -14.72
N ILE A 37 10.08 4.97 -15.38
CA ILE A 37 8.82 4.61 -14.73
C ILE A 37 8.17 3.43 -15.45
N TRP A 38 7.43 2.65 -14.68
CA TRP A 38 6.60 1.58 -15.19
C TRP A 38 5.15 2.05 -15.28
N LEU A 39 4.79 2.61 -16.43
CA LEU A 39 3.52 3.29 -16.64
C LEU A 39 2.39 2.29 -16.91
N ARG A 40 1.29 2.41 -16.15
CA ARG A 40 0.08 1.59 -16.24
C ARG A 40 -1.10 2.41 -16.72
N PHE A 41 -1.94 1.85 -17.58
CA PHE A 41 -3.16 2.50 -18.05
C PHE A 41 -4.39 1.87 -17.41
N THR A 42 -5.39 2.68 -17.06
CA THR A 42 -6.60 2.17 -16.37
C THR A 42 -7.64 1.57 -17.30
N LYS A 43 -7.50 1.76 -18.61
CA LYS A 43 -8.38 1.16 -19.63
C LYS A 43 -7.55 0.39 -20.66
N GLY A 44 -7.96 -0.85 -20.91
CA GLY A 44 -7.34 -1.80 -21.84
C GLY A 44 -6.48 -2.84 -21.14
N ALA A 45 -6.39 -4.05 -21.71
CA ALA A 45 -5.61 -5.17 -21.19
C ALA A 45 -4.09 -5.06 -21.49
N GLN A 46 -3.54 -3.84 -21.51
CA GLN A 46 -2.15 -3.64 -21.93
C GLN A 46 -1.15 -3.90 -20.80
N ILE A 47 -0.01 -4.49 -21.18
CA ILE A 47 1.14 -4.69 -20.30
C ILE A 47 1.68 -3.30 -19.90
N PRO A 48 2.03 -3.07 -18.62
CA PRO A 48 2.66 -1.83 -18.23
C PRO A 48 3.97 -1.60 -18.98
N VAL A 49 4.29 -0.35 -19.30
CA VAL A 49 5.39 -0.01 -20.20
C VAL A 49 6.51 0.71 -19.46
N TYR A 50 7.73 0.29 -19.75
CA TYR A 50 8.94 0.94 -19.27
C TYR A 50 9.20 2.18 -20.13
N VAL A 51 9.17 3.37 -19.52
CA VAL A 51 9.43 4.63 -20.21
C VAL A 51 10.54 5.40 -19.52
N ILE A 52 11.35 6.08 -20.32
CA ILE A 52 12.44 6.94 -19.87
C ILE A 52 12.21 8.39 -20.30
N ALA A 53 12.98 9.31 -19.72
CA ALA A 53 12.93 10.71 -20.10
C ALA A 53 13.16 10.89 -21.61
N GLY A 54 12.28 11.63 -22.27
CA GLY A 54 12.31 11.87 -23.72
C GLY A 54 11.41 10.97 -24.56
N ASP A 55 10.84 9.89 -24.00
CA ASP A 55 9.89 9.05 -24.72
C ASP A 55 8.54 9.77 -24.96
N THR A 56 7.89 9.45 -26.09
CA THR A 56 6.53 9.92 -26.42
C THR A 56 5.57 8.74 -26.60
N VAL A 57 4.54 8.68 -25.75
CA VAL A 57 3.47 7.66 -25.81
C VAL A 57 2.26 8.22 -26.56
N ILE A 58 1.72 7.47 -27.53
CA ILE A 58 0.59 7.88 -28.37
C ILE A 58 -0.64 6.99 -28.10
N MET A 59 -1.78 7.59 -27.80
CA MET A 59 -3.02 6.83 -27.65
C MET A 59 -3.76 6.73 -28.99
N ASN A 60 -4.06 5.52 -29.45
CA ASN A 60 -4.93 5.31 -30.62
C ASN A 60 -6.30 4.80 -30.21
N ARG A 61 -7.26 5.09 -31.08
CA ARG A 61 -8.58 4.45 -31.09
C ARG A 61 -8.65 3.63 -32.37
N VAL A 62 -9.05 2.36 -32.27
CA VAL A 62 -9.71 1.67 -33.40
C VAL A 62 -11.13 1.34 -32.98
N THR A 63 -11.94 1.12 -34.00
CA THR A 63 -13.40 1.07 -34.13
C THR A 63 -14.17 0.09 -33.23
N SER A 64 -13.55 -0.50 -32.21
CA SER A 64 -14.25 -1.21 -31.13
C SER A 64 -13.84 -0.60 -29.79
N ASP A 65 -14.74 -0.58 -28.80
CA ASP A 65 -14.70 0.26 -27.59
C ASP A 65 -13.49 0.13 -26.64
N GLN A 66 -12.38 -0.48 -27.07
CA GLN A 66 -11.14 -0.62 -26.33
C GLN A 66 -10.03 0.27 -26.94
N PRO A 67 -9.62 1.36 -26.26
CA PRO A 67 -8.44 2.13 -26.68
C PRO A 67 -7.19 1.26 -26.66
N TYR A 68 -6.31 1.39 -27.65
CA TYR A 68 -4.97 0.80 -27.61
C TYR A 68 -3.91 1.86 -27.90
N TYR A 69 -2.75 1.71 -27.29
CA TYR A 69 -1.70 2.72 -27.32
C TYR A 69 -0.60 2.30 -28.33
N THR A 70 -0.17 3.21 -29.19
CA THR A 70 1.12 3.08 -29.91
C THR A 70 2.14 3.98 -29.26
N PHE A 71 3.38 3.82 -29.65
CA PHE A 71 4.44 4.64 -29.09
C PHE A 71 5.24 5.21 -30.23
N LYS A 72 5.54 6.51 -30.16
CA LYS A 72 6.63 7.08 -30.95
C LYS A 72 7.90 6.87 -30.15
N LEU A 73 8.24 5.59 -29.92
CA LEU A 73 9.45 5.19 -29.23
C LEU A 73 10.61 5.29 -30.20
N THR A 74 11.72 5.85 -29.72
CA THR A 74 13.03 5.71 -30.36
C THR A 74 13.58 4.28 -30.29
N ARG A 75 12.88 3.39 -29.55
CA ARG A 75 13.26 1.99 -29.27
C ARG A 75 12.10 1.02 -29.55
N PRO A 76 11.66 0.87 -30.81
CA PRO A 76 10.47 0.07 -31.16
C PRO A 76 10.57 -1.41 -30.79
N GLY A 77 11.77 -1.97 -30.69
CA GLY A 77 11.96 -3.37 -30.31
C GLY A 77 11.61 -3.68 -28.85
N GLU A 78 11.72 -2.71 -27.94
CA GLU A 78 11.26 -2.86 -26.54
C GLU A 78 9.74 -3.12 -26.49
N PHE A 79 8.97 -2.43 -27.33
CA PHE A 79 7.55 -2.71 -27.50
C PHE A 79 7.28 -4.04 -28.21
N GLY A 80 8.13 -4.38 -29.19
CA GLY A 80 8.12 -5.68 -29.84
C GLY A 80 8.21 -6.83 -28.83
N PHE A 81 9.01 -6.69 -27.77
CA PHE A 81 9.14 -7.70 -26.72
C PHE A 81 7.83 -7.95 -25.97
N TYR A 82 7.14 -6.90 -25.52
CA TYR A 82 5.84 -7.03 -24.86
C TYR A 82 4.78 -7.66 -25.79
N SER A 83 4.78 -7.28 -27.06
CA SER A 83 3.91 -7.87 -28.08
C SER A 83 4.18 -9.37 -28.25
N LEU A 84 5.46 -9.79 -28.23
CA LEU A 84 5.83 -11.21 -28.29
C LEU A 84 5.42 -11.99 -27.05
N LEU A 85 5.54 -11.41 -25.84
CA LEU A 85 5.05 -12.04 -24.62
C LEU A 85 3.55 -12.37 -24.74
N ASN A 86 2.73 -11.41 -25.18
CA ASN A 86 1.30 -11.63 -25.36
C ASN A 86 1.00 -12.68 -26.43
N LYS A 87 1.63 -12.58 -27.61
CA LYS A 87 1.44 -13.56 -28.69
C LYS A 87 1.80 -15.00 -28.29
N LYS A 88 2.73 -15.16 -27.35
CA LYS A 88 3.16 -16.47 -26.84
C LYS A 88 2.45 -16.89 -25.54
N TYR A 89 1.45 -16.13 -25.08
CA TYR A 89 0.77 -16.37 -23.81
C TYR A 89 1.72 -16.38 -22.59
N LEU A 90 2.77 -15.56 -22.64
CA LEU A 90 3.79 -15.40 -21.61
C LEU A 90 3.72 -14.02 -20.91
N GLY A 91 2.63 -13.26 -21.08
CA GLY A 91 2.44 -11.97 -20.41
C GLY A 91 2.50 -12.07 -18.88
N MET A 92 3.01 -11.04 -18.21
CA MET A 92 3.09 -10.96 -16.75
C MET A 92 1.82 -10.34 -16.20
N ASN A 93 0.94 -11.16 -15.64
CA ASN A 93 -0.43 -10.78 -15.27
C ASN A 93 -0.65 -10.86 -13.77
N ALA A 94 -1.74 -10.26 -13.27
CA ALA A 94 -2.13 -10.36 -11.86
C ALA A 94 -2.29 -11.83 -11.39
N GLY A 95 -2.68 -12.73 -12.29
CA GLY A 95 -2.75 -14.16 -12.04
C GLY A 95 -1.42 -14.82 -11.68
N ASP A 96 -0.27 -14.21 -11.98
CA ASP A 96 1.05 -14.67 -11.55
C ASP A 96 1.29 -14.35 -10.07
N LEU A 97 0.77 -13.20 -9.62
CA LEU A 97 0.91 -12.70 -8.26
C LEU A 97 -0.06 -13.35 -7.27
N SER A 98 -0.95 -14.23 -7.73
CA SER A 98 -1.88 -14.98 -6.87
C SER A 98 -1.18 -15.96 -5.92
N GLY A 99 0.14 -16.04 -5.97
CA GLY A 99 0.95 -16.70 -4.95
C GLY A 99 0.97 -18.22 -5.01
N ILE A 100 1.52 -18.81 -3.96
CA ILE A 100 1.50 -20.25 -3.67
C ILE A 100 0.68 -20.47 -2.40
N HIS A 101 -0.17 -21.49 -2.42
CA HIS A 101 -0.97 -21.95 -1.28
C HIS A 101 -0.36 -23.20 -0.66
N ASN A 102 -0.63 -23.42 0.63
CA ASN A 102 -0.12 -24.57 1.37
C ASN A 102 -0.81 -25.89 1.00
N GLU A 103 -2.02 -25.82 0.43
CA GLU A 103 -2.75 -27.01 0.01
C GLU A 103 -2.00 -27.75 -1.10
N GLU A 104 -1.62 -29.00 -0.85
CA GLU A 104 -0.78 -29.79 -1.76
C GLU A 104 -1.33 -29.89 -3.19
N LYS A 105 -2.66 -30.01 -3.30
CA LYS A 105 -3.40 -30.05 -4.57
C LYS A 105 -3.22 -28.78 -5.39
N ILE A 106 -2.93 -27.65 -4.73
CA ILE A 106 -2.70 -26.34 -5.34
C ILE A 106 -1.19 -26.08 -5.48
N PHE A 107 -0.39 -26.42 -4.46
CA PHE A 107 1.05 -26.14 -4.40
C PHE A 107 1.83 -26.67 -5.61
N ARG A 108 1.68 -27.97 -5.94
CA ARG A 108 2.47 -28.60 -7.02
C ARG A 108 2.11 -28.07 -8.42
N PRO A 109 0.83 -28.02 -8.84
CA PRO A 109 0.48 -27.45 -10.13
C PRO A 109 0.92 -25.99 -10.24
N ARG A 110 0.76 -25.22 -9.16
CA ARG A 110 1.13 -23.80 -9.13
C ARG A 110 2.63 -23.59 -9.26
N THR A 111 3.45 -24.28 -8.48
CA THR A 111 4.92 -24.19 -8.59
C THR A 111 5.43 -24.62 -9.96
N LYS A 112 4.88 -25.69 -10.54
CA LYS A 112 5.20 -26.13 -11.90
C LYS A 112 4.89 -25.04 -12.94
N MET A 113 3.70 -24.42 -12.84
CA MET A 113 3.29 -23.33 -13.72
C MET A 113 4.20 -22.11 -13.58
N LEU A 114 4.52 -21.69 -12.35
CA LEU A 114 5.39 -20.54 -12.09
C LEU A 114 6.81 -20.78 -12.63
N ASN A 115 7.37 -21.98 -12.44
CA ASN A 115 8.67 -22.36 -13.00
C ASN A 115 8.67 -22.34 -14.53
N TYR A 116 7.62 -22.87 -15.15
CA TYR A 116 7.45 -22.84 -16.60
C TYR A 116 7.43 -21.39 -17.13
N LEU A 117 6.58 -20.53 -16.56
CA LEU A 117 6.46 -19.14 -16.97
C LEU A 117 7.77 -18.37 -16.77
N TYR A 118 8.45 -18.56 -15.63
CA TYR A 118 9.74 -17.95 -15.37
C TYR A 118 10.77 -18.36 -16.44
N ASN A 119 10.94 -19.66 -16.66
CA ASN A 119 11.93 -20.18 -17.61
C ASN A 119 11.64 -19.75 -19.05
N GLU A 120 10.39 -19.81 -19.50
CA GLU A 120 10.02 -19.43 -20.86
C GLU A 120 10.16 -17.93 -21.12
N ARG A 121 9.83 -17.08 -20.14
CA ARG A 121 10.03 -15.63 -20.26
C ARG A 121 11.52 -15.27 -20.30
N ARG A 122 12.33 -15.90 -19.44
CA ARG A 122 13.79 -15.74 -19.43
C ARG A 122 14.40 -16.17 -20.77
N ALA A 123 14.03 -17.35 -21.25
CA ALA A 123 14.52 -17.88 -22.52
C ALA A 123 14.07 -17.02 -23.71
N LEU A 124 12.84 -16.51 -23.70
CA LEU A 124 12.37 -15.58 -24.72
C LEU A 124 13.19 -14.29 -24.71
N LEU A 125 13.40 -13.66 -23.56
CA LEU A 125 14.20 -12.44 -23.42
C LEU A 125 15.60 -12.63 -24.01
N GLU A 126 16.28 -13.72 -23.67
CA GLU A 126 17.63 -14.01 -24.21
C GLU A 126 17.63 -14.24 -25.72
N ARG A 127 16.64 -14.95 -26.28
CA ARG A 127 16.57 -15.24 -27.72
C ARG A 127 16.31 -14.01 -28.59
N VAL A 128 15.65 -12.98 -28.05
CA VAL A 128 15.17 -11.83 -28.84
C VAL A 128 15.88 -10.53 -28.54
N LYS A 129 16.78 -10.49 -27.54
CA LYS A 129 17.44 -9.24 -27.13
C LYS A 129 18.19 -8.54 -28.27
N ASP A 130 18.88 -9.31 -29.11
CA ASP A 130 19.68 -8.77 -30.21
C ASP A 130 18.80 -8.46 -31.42
N SER A 131 17.86 -9.35 -31.77
CA SER A 131 16.95 -9.17 -32.92
C SER A 131 15.96 -8.02 -32.72
N LEU A 132 15.60 -7.71 -31.48
CA LEU A 132 14.80 -6.54 -31.12
C LEU A 132 15.66 -5.33 -30.73
N ALA A 133 17.00 -5.42 -30.77
CA ALA A 133 17.89 -4.35 -30.36
C ALA A 133 17.50 -3.73 -28.99
N LEU A 134 17.26 -4.58 -27.99
CA LEU A 134 16.80 -4.13 -26.67
C LEU A 134 17.88 -3.28 -25.98
N GLY A 135 17.50 -2.11 -25.49
CA GLY A 135 18.41 -1.26 -24.72
C GLY A 135 18.86 -1.94 -23.41
N PRO A 136 20.09 -1.69 -22.94
CA PRO A 136 20.62 -2.35 -21.74
C PRO A 136 19.78 -2.06 -20.48
N GLY A 137 19.26 -0.85 -20.34
CA GLY A 137 18.37 -0.47 -19.24
C GLY A 137 17.05 -1.25 -19.26
N PHE A 138 16.42 -1.36 -20.44
CA PHE A 138 15.19 -2.14 -20.62
C PHE A 138 15.43 -3.63 -20.38
N TYR A 139 16.50 -4.18 -20.96
CA TYR A 139 16.88 -5.59 -20.75
C TYR A 139 17.04 -5.89 -19.26
N ASN A 140 17.79 -5.07 -18.51
CA ASN A 140 17.98 -5.28 -17.07
C ASN A 140 16.68 -5.14 -16.28
N PHE A 141 15.86 -4.15 -16.62
CA PHE A 141 14.54 -3.94 -16.03
C PHE A 141 13.65 -5.18 -16.22
N ILE A 142 13.45 -5.63 -17.46
CA ILE A 142 12.61 -6.81 -17.76
C ILE A 142 13.16 -8.09 -17.15
N LYS A 143 14.47 -8.31 -17.23
CA LYS A 143 15.16 -9.43 -16.58
C LYS A 143 14.81 -9.50 -15.09
N THR A 144 14.80 -8.35 -14.43
CA THR A 144 14.47 -8.24 -13.02
C THR A 144 12.97 -8.41 -12.82
N GLU A 145 12.10 -7.76 -13.60
CA GLU A 145 10.64 -7.90 -13.50
C GLU A 145 10.15 -9.35 -13.61
N ILE A 146 10.70 -10.12 -14.55
CA ILE A 146 10.39 -11.55 -14.69
C ILE A 146 10.75 -12.30 -13.40
N THR A 147 11.92 -12.02 -12.84
CA THR A 147 12.40 -12.65 -11.62
C THR A 147 11.63 -12.18 -10.39
N SER A 148 11.30 -10.89 -10.30
CA SER A 148 10.52 -10.29 -9.24
C SER A 148 9.09 -10.83 -9.21
N THR A 149 8.46 -10.99 -10.37
CA THR A 149 7.11 -11.57 -10.47
C THR A 149 7.11 -13.01 -9.96
N TYR A 150 8.11 -13.80 -10.37
CA TYR A 150 8.27 -15.17 -9.90
C TYR A 150 8.53 -15.24 -8.39
N LEU A 151 9.50 -14.48 -7.89
CA LEU A 151 9.87 -14.50 -6.48
C LEU A 151 8.76 -13.95 -5.58
N THR A 152 8.04 -12.92 -6.02
CA THR A 152 6.85 -12.42 -5.32
C THR A 152 5.81 -13.53 -5.19
N ALA A 153 5.51 -14.26 -6.28
CA ALA A 153 4.57 -15.37 -6.21
C ALA A 153 5.05 -16.46 -5.22
N LEU A 154 6.35 -16.75 -5.17
CA LEU A 154 6.89 -17.65 -4.17
C LEU A 154 6.73 -17.10 -2.75
N LEU A 155 6.96 -15.81 -2.52
CA LEU A 155 6.93 -15.19 -1.20
C LEU A 155 5.53 -14.96 -0.62
N ALA A 156 4.46 -15.33 -1.34
CA ALA A 156 3.07 -15.18 -0.93
C ALA A 156 2.76 -15.58 0.53
N PRO A 157 3.30 -16.69 1.08
CA PRO A 157 3.07 -17.04 2.48
C PRO A 157 3.54 -15.99 3.50
N TYR A 158 4.40 -15.05 3.11
CA TYR A 158 5.01 -14.06 4.00
C TYR A 158 4.37 -12.68 3.92
N TYR A 159 3.52 -12.40 2.92
CA TYR A 159 2.84 -11.11 2.79
C TYR A 159 1.32 -11.20 2.67
N LEU A 160 0.76 -12.36 2.38
CA LEU A 160 -0.69 -12.56 2.42
C LEU A 160 -1.18 -12.62 3.88
N THR A 161 -2.30 -11.96 4.13
CA THR A 161 -2.98 -11.95 5.42
C THR A 161 -4.16 -12.92 5.45
N PRO A 162 -4.37 -13.68 6.55
CA PRO A 162 -3.52 -13.75 7.73
C PRO A 162 -2.21 -14.50 7.46
N PHE A 163 -1.10 -14.02 8.02
CA PHE A 163 0.17 -14.75 7.97
C PHE A 163 0.01 -16.10 8.69
N ASN A 164 0.37 -17.19 8.00
CA ASN A 164 0.22 -18.54 8.50
C ASN A 164 1.58 -19.20 8.75
N ARG A 165 1.91 -19.45 10.02
CA ARG A 165 3.19 -20.03 10.48
C ARG A 165 3.38 -21.52 10.18
N GLN A 166 2.44 -22.16 9.51
CA GLN A 166 2.49 -23.61 9.23
C GLN A 166 3.79 -23.99 8.49
N PRO A 167 4.35 -25.18 8.77
CA PRO A 167 5.65 -25.57 8.22
C PRO A 167 5.58 -25.71 6.70
N LEU A 168 6.40 -24.92 6.00
CA LEU A 168 6.59 -25.04 4.56
C LEU A 168 7.67 -26.07 4.25
N ARG A 169 7.60 -26.66 3.05
CA ARG A 169 8.56 -27.68 2.59
C ARG A 169 9.99 -27.16 2.64
N LYS A 170 10.91 -27.97 3.17
CA LYS A 170 12.35 -27.62 3.23
C LYS A 170 12.90 -27.23 1.87
N THR A 171 12.64 -28.01 0.82
CA THR A 171 13.12 -27.71 -0.55
C THR A 171 12.66 -26.36 -1.09
N TYR A 172 11.44 -25.94 -0.73
CA TYR A 172 10.91 -24.62 -1.07
C TYR A 172 11.60 -23.51 -0.27
N LEU A 173 11.84 -23.73 1.03
CA LEU A 173 12.60 -22.79 1.86
C LEU A 173 14.06 -22.66 1.39
N ASP A 174 14.66 -23.76 0.94
CA ASP A 174 16.01 -23.79 0.36
C ASP A 174 16.05 -22.97 -0.95
N THR A 175 15.00 -23.09 -1.78
CA THR A 175 14.86 -22.29 -3.01
C THR A 175 14.81 -20.80 -2.70
N LEU A 176 13.98 -20.38 -1.74
CA LEU A 176 13.91 -18.98 -1.30
C LEU A 176 15.24 -18.50 -0.70
N SER A 177 15.88 -19.32 0.12
CA SER A 177 17.16 -18.96 0.78
C SER A 177 18.27 -18.75 -0.25
N ASN A 178 18.28 -19.53 -1.34
CA ASN A 178 19.29 -19.42 -2.38
C ASN A 178 19.25 -18.09 -3.14
N PHE A 179 18.08 -17.43 -3.25
CA PHE A 179 17.96 -16.14 -3.95
C PHE A 179 18.91 -15.07 -3.41
N TYR A 180 19.22 -15.09 -2.12
CA TYR A 180 20.15 -14.14 -1.51
C TYR A 180 21.55 -14.21 -2.17
N HIS A 181 22.03 -15.42 -2.43
CA HIS A 181 23.37 -15.67 -2.97
C HIS A 181 23.45 -15.41 -4.49
N THR A 182 22.33 -15.18 -5.17
CA THR A 182 22.32 -14.91 -6.62
C THR A 182 22.72 -13.47 -7.00
N GLY A 183 22.84 -12.57 -6.02
CA GLY A 183 23.03 -11.13 -6.27
C GLY A 183 21.74 -10.43 -6.74
N PHE A 184 20.58 -11.08 -6.66
CA PHE A 184 19.30 -10.46 -7.03
C PHE A 184 19.01 -9.20 -6.21
N PHE A 185 19.38 -9.17 -4.93
CA PHE A 185 19.15 -8.04 -4.02
C PHE A 185 20.27 -6.98 -4.04
N THR A 186 20.97 -6.82 -5.17
CA THR A 186 22.02 -5.80 -5.34
C THR A 186 21.71 -4.78 -6.45
N GLN A 187 20.47 -4.72 -6.93
CA GLN A 187 20.07 -3.89 -8.07
C GLN A 187 19.62 -2.50 -7.61
N ASP A 188 20.58 -1.69 -7.18
CA ASP A 188 20.34 -0.37 -6.57
C ASP A 188 19.49 0.58 -7.42
N SER A 189 19.63 0.57 -8.74
CA SER A 189 18.86 1.45 -9.61
C SER A 189 17.38 1.04 -9.74
N LEU A 190 17.07 -0.24 -9.53
CA LEU A 190 15.73 -0.79 -9.76
C LEU A 190 14.77 -0.51 -8.61
N VAL A 191 15.27 -0.11 -7.43
CA VAL A 191 14.42 0.36 -6.32
C VAL A 191 13.65 1.63 -6.70
N PHE A 192 14.02 2.33 -7.77
CA PHE A 192 13.34 3.56 -8.18
C PHE A 192 12.31 3.39 -9.29
N CYS A 193 12.35 2.28 -10.03
CA CYS A 193 11.52 2.09 -11.22
C CYS A 193 10.71 0.78 -11.24
N SER A 194 11.02 -0.18 -10.35
CA SER A 194 10.39 -1.51 -10.33
C SER A 194 9.57 -1.74 -9.04
N PRO A 195 8.24 -1.57 -9.09
CA PRO A 195 7.33 -1.94 -8.01
C PRO A 195 7.45 -3.41 -7.59
N HIS A 196 7.67 -4.34 -8.53
CA HIS A 196 7.80 -5.75 -8.16
C HIS A 196 9.14 -6.06 -7.48
N TYR A 197 10.23 -5.37 -7.86
CA TYR A 197 11.50 -5.51 -7.16
C TYR A 197 11.41 -4.99 -5.72
N ARG A 198 10.75 -3.84 -5.53
CA ARG A 198 10.39 -3.31 -4.20
C ARG A 198 9.61 -4.31 -3.35
N ASN A 199 8.57 -4.92 -3.93
CA ASN A 199 7.80 -5.97 -3.27
C ASN A 199 8.68 -7.14 -2.86
N CYS A 200 9.58 -7.59 -3.73
CA CYS A 200 10.53 -8.64 -3.38
C CYS A 200 11.42 -8.26 -2.20
N ILE A 201 11.94 -7.03 -2.15
CA ILE A 201 12.77 -6.57 -1.02
C ILE A 201 11.98 -6.66 0.29
N THR A 202 10.77 -6.09 0.32
CA THR A 202 9.91 -6.07 1.51
C THR A 202 9.52 -7.48 1.94
N PHE A 203 9.05 -8.31 1.01
CA PHE A 203 8.55 -9.66 1.31
C PHE A 203 9.69 -10.63 1.65
N TYR A 204 10.86 -10.45 1.02
CA TYR A 204 12.03 -11.24 1.35
C TYR A 204 12.57 -10.89 2.74
N ASN A 205 12.54 -9.61 3.15
CA ASN A 205 12.88 -9.23 4.52
C ASN A 205 11.96 -9.93 5.55
N ARG A 206 10.66 -10.02 5.24
CA ARG A 206 9.69 -10.79 6.06
C ARG A 206 10.01 -12.28 6.08
N PHE A 207 10.37 -12.88 4.94
CA PHE A 207 10.83 -14.27 4.88
C PHE A 207 12.07 -14.53 5.74
N LEU A 208 13.08 -13.67 5.65
CA LEU A 208 14.29 -13.77 6.47
C LEU A 208 13.98 -13.61 7.96
N SER A 209 12.99 -12.78 8.30
CA SER A 209 12.53 -12.50 9.66
C SER A 209 11.40 -13.42 10.15
N ARG A 210 11.04 -14.48 9.40
CA ARG A 210 9.80 -15.26 9.59
C ARG A 210 9.55 -15.81 10.99
N GLN A 211 10.60 -16.07 11.76
CA GLN A 211 10.51 -16.57 13.14
C GLN A 211 9.97 -15.51 14.12
N ALA A 212 10.11 -14.23 13.79
CA ALA A 212 9.68 -13.10 14.61
C ALA A 212 8.35 -12.48 14.16
N LEU A 213 7.82 -12.85 12.97
CA LEU A 213 6.55 -12.32 12.48
C LEU A 213 5.41 -12.65 13.44
N GLN A 214 4.55 -11.68 13.73
CA GLN A 214 3.50 -11.74 14.75
C GLN A 214 4.00 -11.96 16.19
N MET A 215 5.25 -11.62 16.51
CA MET A 215 5.78 -11.63 17.88
C MET A 215 6.12 -10.22 18.35
N PRO A 216 6.20 -9.95 19.66
CA PRO A 216 6.52 -8.60 20.18
C PRO A 216 7.81 -7.99 19.62
N GLN A 217 8.79 -8.83 19.25
CA GLN A 217 10.05 -8.42 18.66
C GLN A 217 10.03 -8.27 17.12
N GLU A 218 8.88 -8.46 16.45
CA GLU A 218 8.76 -8.45 14.98
C GLU A 218 9.45 -7.24 14.36
N MET A 219 9.11 -6.04 14.82
CA MET A 219 9.65 -4.79 14.26
C MET A 219 11.17 -4.67 14.42
N GLU A 220 11.71 -5.09 15.57
CA GLU A 220 13.16 -5.03 15.79
C GLU A 220 13.89 -6.00 14.85
N VAL A 221 13.38 -7.23 14.74
CA VAL A 221 13.99 -8.26 13.88
C VAL A 221 13.89 -7.86 12.40
N LEU A 222 12.75 -7.32 11.95
CA LEU A 222 12.61 -6.81 10.58
C LEU A 222 13.59 -5.69 10.28
N TYR A 223 13.79 -4.76 11.20
CA TYR A 223 14.71 -3.64 11.04
C TYR A 223 16.17 -4.12 10.97
N GLN A 224 16.61 -4.92 11.93
CA GLN A 224 17.98 -5.45 11.96
C GLN A 224 18.27 -6.38 10.77
N THR A 225 17.29 -7.16 10.34
CA THR A 225 17.42 -8.01 9.15
C THR A 225 17.58 -7.15 7.90
N ALA A 226 16.74 -6.13 7.71
CA ALA A 226 16.88 -5.21 6.57
C ALA A 226 18.26 -4.55 6.55
N LYS A 227 18.72 -4.06 7.71
CA LYS A 227 20.02 -3.40 7.88
C LYS A 227 21.20 -4.30 7.59
N SER A 228 21.18 -5.55 8.05
CA SER A 228 22.32 -6.48 7.99
C SER A 228 22.36 -7.33 6.73
N LYS A 229 21.21 -7.59 6.10
CA LYS A 229 21.10 -8.47 4.94
C LYS A 229 21.14 -7.71 3.61
N PHE A 230 20.72 -6.46 3.58
CA PHE A 230 20.79 -5.65 2.36
C PHE A 230 21.90 -4.60 2.45
N SER A 231 22.33 -4.11 1.29
CA SER A 231 23.31 -3.03 1.16
C SER A 231 22.85 -1.95 0.18
N GLY A 232 23.53 -0.81 0.14
CA GLY A 232 23.27 0.24 -0.85
C GLY A 232 21.83 0.77 -0.82
N ARG A 233 21.31 1.09 -2.01
CA ARG A 233 19.92 1.57 -2.16
C ARG A 233 18.88 0.51 -1.84
N VAL A 234 19.21 -0.77 -1.98
CA VAL A 234 18.31 -1.86 -1.56
C VAL A 234 18.09 -1.85 -0.04
N ARG A 235 19.15 -1.63 0.75
CA ARG A 235 19.03 -1.45 2.21
C ARG A 235 18.22 -0.20 2.56
N ASP A 236 18.56 0.93 1.92
CA ASP A 236 17.86 2.19 2.15
C ASP A 236 16.36 2.02 1.90
N TYR A 237 15.97 1.36 0.80
CA TYR A 237 14.57 1.07 0.47
C TYR A 237 13.92 0.11 1.49
N ALA A 238 14.61 -0.98 1.86
CA ALA A 238 14.07 -1.95 2.82
C ALA A 238 13.75 -1.32 4.18
N LEU A 239 14.61 -0.42 4.67
CA LEU A 239 14.39 0.33 5.91
C LEU A 239 13.32 1.40 5.71
N PHE A 240 13.34 2.11 4.58
CA PHE A 240 12.37 3.13 4.23
C PHE A 240 10.95 2.57 4.16
N SER A 241 10.72 1.49 3.40
CA SER A 241 9.39 0.90 3.23
C SER A 241 8.85 0.36 4.55
N LEU A 242 9.70 -0.30 5.35
CA LEU A 242 9.36 -0.78 6.69
C LEU A 242 8.89 0.37 7.59
N LEU A 243 9.64 1.47 7.63
CA LEU A 243 9.30 2.61 8.49
C LEU A 243 8.13 3.42 7.97
N LYS A 244 8.02 3.61 6.65
CA LYS A 244 6.88 4.28 6.01
C LYS A 244 5.57 3.58 6.40
N GLU A 245 5.57 2.25 6.40
CA GLU A 245 4.41 1.47 6.81
C GLU A 245 4.15 1.54 8.32
N ASN A 246 5.19 1.48 9.16
CA ASN A 246 5.03 1.23 10.60
C ASN A 246 5.02 2.50 11.47
N LEU A 247 5.57 3.62 11.01
CA LEU A 247 5.56 4.88 11.75
C LEU A 247 4.14 5.41 12.04
N PRO A 248 3.20 5.40 11.07
CA PRO A 248 1.84 5.84 11.33
C PRO A 248 1.04 4.87 12.22
N LYS A 249 1.39 3.57 12.19
CA LYS A 249 0.59 2.47 12.76
C LYS A 249 0.94 2.08 14.19
N ASN A 250 2.19 2.25 14.59
CA ASN A 250 2.72 1.64 15.82
C ASN A 250 3.11 2.68 16.88
N LEU A 251 2.83 2.33 18.14
CA LEU A 251 3.34 3.06 19.30
C LEU A 251 4.80 2.66 19.56
N GLY A 252 5.60 3.53 20.19
CA GLY A 252 6.96 3.19 20.62
C GLY A 252 8.01 3.20 19.50
N MET A 253 7.73 3.92 18.41
CA MET A 253 8.61 4.01 17.25
C MET A 253 9.78 4.99 17.44
N GLU A 254 9.85 5.69 18.57
CA GLU A 254 10.83 6.74 18.87
C GLU A 254 12.27 6.24 18.72
N LYS A 255 12.55 4.99 19.10
CA LYS A 255 13.90 4.40 19.00
C LYS A 255 14.41 4.31 17.55
N TYR A 256 13.51 4.17 16.57
CA TYR A 256 13.92 4.07 15.17
C TYR A 256 14.16 5.45 14.54
N LEU A 257 13.61 6.53 15.12
CA LEU A 257 13.72 7.89 14.59
C LEU A 257 15.17 8.38 14.52
N ALA A 258 15.99 8.01 15.50
CA ALA A 258 17.42 8.32 15.48
C ALA A 258 18.22 7.37 14.57
N GLN A 259 17.86 6.08 14.55
CA GLN A 259 18.59 5.06 13.81
C GLN A 259 18.50 5.26 12.30
N TYR A 260 17.29 5.49 11.76
CA TYR A 260 17.12 5.57 10.31
C TYR A 260 17.85 6.76 9.69
N ARG A 261 18.00 7.86 10.43
CA ARG A 261 18.75 9.04 9.96
C ARG A 261 20.23 8.73 9.70
N THR A 262 20.75 7.71 10.38
CA THR A 262 22.11 7.21 10.19
C THR A 262 22.16 6.06 9.18
N ASP A 263 21.18 5.14 9.27
CA ASP A 263 21.21 3.89 8.50
C ASP A 263 20.77 4.05 7.04
N ILE A 264 19.92 5.05 6.74
CA ILE A 264 19.44 5.37 5.39
C ILE A 264 20.32 6.47 4.78
N THR A 265 21.03 6.13 3.71
CA THR A 265 21.94 7.07 3.04
C THR A 265 21.22 7.93 1.98
N TYR A 266 20.10 7.46 1.43
CA TYR A 266 19.29 8.23 0.48
C TYR A 266 18.48 9.31 1.20
N GLN A 267 19.03 10.52 1.26
CA GLN A 267 18.43 11.65 1.99
C GLN A 267 16.95 11.94 1.67
N PRO A 268 16.44 11.77 0.43
CA PRO A 268 15.00 11.91 0.18
C PRO A 268 14.14 10.96 1.00
N TYR A 269 14.55 9.70 1.23
CA TYR A 269 13.82 8.77 2.10
C TYR A 269 13.82 9.24 3.55
N SER A 270 14.95 9.70 4.08
CA SER A 270 15.03 10.23 5.44
C SER A 270 14.11 11.43 5.63
N ARG A 271 14.09 12.38 4.69
CA ARG A 271 13.17 13.54 4.73
C ARG A 271 11.70 13.14 4.64
N TYR A 272 11.38 12.13 3.83
CA TYR A 272 10.01 11.62 3.74
C TYR A 272 9.57 11.01 5.09
N LEU A 273 10.42 10.21 5.71
CA LEU A 273 10.16 9.64 7.04
C LEU A 273 10.10 10.71 8.13
N ASP A 274 10.93 11.76 8.06
CA ASP A 274 10.82 12.93 8.93
C ASP A 274 9.45 13.59 8.76
N SER A 275 8.94 13.69 7.53
CA SER A 275 7.61 14.27 7.28
C SER A 275 6.48 13.47 7.93
N ILE A 276 6.58 12.13 7.93
CA ILE A 276 5.65 11.25 8.65
C ILE A 276 5.82 11.39 10.17
N ALA A 277 7.06 11.31 10.66
CA ALA A 277 7.35 11.31 12.09
C ALA A 277 6.97 12.63 12.78
N ASN A 278 7.09 13.74 12.06
CA ASN A 278 6.78 15.08 12.55
C ASN A 278 5.34 15.53 12.27
N ARG A 279 4.47 14.65 11.74
CA ARG A 279 3.04 14.98 11.60
C ARG A 279 2.48 15.42 12.96
N PRO A 280 1.71 16.52 13.01
CA PRO A 280 1.05 16.96 14.23
C PRO A 280 0.29 15.81 14.90
N LYS A 281 0.66 15.49 16.14
CA LYS A 281 -0.05 14.50 16.96
C LYS A 281 -1.20 15.14 17.74
N THR A 282 -1.18 16.45 17.92
CA THR A 282 -2.26 17.22 18.54
C THR A 282 -3.07 17.89 17.44
N LEU A 283 -4.16 17.25 17.01
CA LEU A 283 -4.93 17.70 15.85
C LEU A 283 -5.70 19.02 16.08
N VAL A 284 -5.83 19.44 17.34
CA VAL A 284 -6.51 20.70 17.69
C VAL A 284 -5.61 21.93 17.57
N SER A 285 -4.31 21.78 17.30
CA SER A 285 -3.41 22.94 17.12
C SER A 285 -3.57 23.60 15.75
N ASP A 286 -4.07 22.86 14.75
CA ASP A 286 -4.50 23.41 13.47
C ASP A 286 -5.98 23.75 13.57
N TRP A 287 -6.32 25.04 13.48
CA TRP A 287 -7.69 25.50 13.65
C TRP A 287 -8.65 24.94 12.60
N ALA A 288 -8.17 24.68 11.36
CA ALA A 288 -9.02 24.16 10.30
C ALA A 288 -9.32 22.68 10.51
N ILE A 289 -8.37 21.92 11.09
CA ILE A 289 -8.64 20.56 11.58
C ILE A 289 -9.59 20.61 12.78
N ALA A 290 -9.29 21.44 13.78
CA ALA A 290 -10.08 21.60 15.00
C ALA A 290 -11.55 21.94 14.71
N ALA A 291 -11.79 22.81 13.72
CA ALA A 291 -13.10 23.29 13.30
C ALA A 291 -13.82 22.37 12.30
N SER A 292 -13.23 21.22 11.93
CA SER A 292 -13.90 20.27 11.03
C SER A 292 -15.22 19.79 11.64
N TYR A 293 -16.32 19.96 10.90
CA TYR A 293 -17.69 19.72 11.36
C TYR A 293 -18.06 18.24 11.32
N LEU A 294 -18.74 17.79 12.37
CA LEU A 294 -19.28 16.46 12.55
C LEU A 294 -20.78 16.56 12.83
N GLU A 295 -21.59 15.77 12.13
CA GLU A 295 -23.02 15.61 12.47
C GLU A 295 -23.21 14.27 13.19
N SER A 296 -23.70 14.31 14.42
CA SER A 296 -24.08 13.10 15.16
C SER A 296 -25.28 12.38 14.55
N TYR A 297 -25.50 11.12 14.94
CA TYR A 297 -26.66 10.36 14.52
C TYR A 297 -27.99 11.09 14.82
N GLN A 298 -28.08 11.77 15.97
CA GLN A 298 -29.25 12.57 16.39
C GLN A 298 -29.36 13.93 15.68
N GLY A 299 -28.44 14.29 14.80
CA GLY A 299 -28.46 15.56 14.05
C GLY A 299 -27.80 16.75 14.76
N LYS A 300 -27.27 16.57 15.98
CA LYS A 300 -26.44 17.60 16.65
C LYS A 300 -25.14 17.78 15.86
N GLN A 301 -24.80 19.02 15.54
CA GLN A 301 -23.52 19.40 14.96
C GLN A 301 -22.50 19.71 16.06
N ILE A 302 -21.31 19.15 15.94
CA ILE A 302 -20.15 19.44 16.79
C ILE A 302 -18.90 19.59 15.92
N THR A 303 -17.80 20.09 16.47
CA THR A 303 -16.50 20.10 15.81
C THR A 303 -15.63 18.93 16.27
N TRP A 304 -14.57 18.61 15.53
CA TRP A 304 -13.55 17.66 15.98
C TRP A 304 -12.96 18.02 17.34
N GLN A 305 -12.67 19.31 17.58
CA GLN A 305 -12.22 19.78 18.89
C GLN A 305 -13.25 19.46 19.98
N LYS A 306 -14.53 19.74 19.73
CA LYS A 306 -15.58 19.49 20.72
C LYS A 306 -15.74 18.00 21.03
N LEU A 307 -15.60 17.14 20.02
CA LEU A 307 -15.61 15.69 20.21
C LEU A 307 -14.47 15.22 21.13
N LEU A 308 -13.26 15.77 20.95
CA LEU A 308 -12.12 15.46 21.83
C LEU A 308 -12.35 15.98 23.26
N GLU A 309 -12.93 17.18 23.42
CA GLU A 309 -13.29 17.74 24.73
C GLU A 309 -14.33 16.89 25.47
N GLU A 310 -15.39 16.45 24.76
CA GLU A 310 -16.46 15.59 25.33
C GLU A 310 -15.93 14.21 25.76
N ASN A 311 -14.80 13.76 25.20
CA ASN A 311 -14.16 12.49 25.51
C ASN A 311 -12.81 12.63 26.24
N LYS A 312 -12.51 13.82 26.77
CA LYS A 312 -11.26 14.09 27.49
C LYS A 312 -11.08 13.11 28.65
N GLY A 313 -9.85 12.63 28.84
CA GLY A 313 -9.53 11.65 29.86
C GLY A 313 -9.80 10.20 29.44
N LYS A 314 -10.35 9.95 28.26
CA LYS A 314 -10.60 8.59 27.73
C LYS A 314 -9.70 8.31 26.54
N VAL A 315 -9.25 7.06 26.40
CA VAL A 315 -8.68 6.61 25.12
C VAL A 315 -9.79 6.62 24.07
N MET A 316 -9.50 7.02 22.84
CA MET A 316 -10.48 6.97 21.74
C MET A 316 -9.95 6.09 20.62
N TYR A 317 -10.75 5.12 20.20
CA TYR A 317 -10.54 4.38 18.96
C TYR A 317 -11.55 4.87 17.92
N VAL A 318 -11.07 5.59 16.92
CA VAL A 318 -11.91 6.25 15.91
C VAL A 318 -11.82 5.46 14.61
N ASN A 319 -12.95 5.09 14.04
CA ASN A 319 -13.09 4.44 12.75
C ASN A 319 -13.69 5.41 11.74
N PHE A 320 -12.92 5.78 10.72
CA PHE A 320 -13.41 6.45 9.54
C PHE A 320 -13.83 5.38 8.52
N TRP A 321 -15.11 5.37 8.16
CA TRP A 321 -15.72 4.39 7.26
C TRP A 321 -16.58 5.10 6.22
N ALA A 322 -16.98 4.40 5.17
CA ALA A 322 -17.84 4.97 4.12
C ALA A 322 -19.17 4.20 4.00
N SER A 323 -20.30 4.92 4.00
CA SER A 323 -21.62 4.27 3.80
C SER A 323 -21.85 3.77 2.38
N TRP A 324 -21.02 4.20 1.43
CA TRP A 324 -21.06 3.88 0.01
C TRP A 324 -20.02 2.83 -0.41
N PHE A 325 -19.29 2.23 0.54
CA PHE A 325 -18.28 1.21 0.28
C PHE A 325 -18.75 -0.17 0.75
N ASP A 326 -19.30 -0.96 -0.18
CA ASP A 326 -19.91 -2.28 0.09
C ASP A 326 -18.98 -3.31 0.80
N PRO A 327 -17.64 -3.36 0.58
CA PRO A 327 -16.76 -4.32 1.26
C PRO A 327 -16.47 -4.05 2.75
N GLU A 328 -16.83 -2.88 3.30
CA GLU A 328 -16.49 -2.49 4.69
C GLU A 328 -17.42 -3.06 5.77
N ILE A 329 -18.58 -3.57 5.38
CA ILE A 329 -19.63 -4.02 6.30
C ILE A 329 -19.18 -5.22 7.15
N LEU A 330 -18.37 -6.12 6.57
CA LEU A 330 -17.80 -7.28 7.27
C LEU A 330 -16.76 -6.89 8.33
N GLN A 331 -16.12 -5.72 8.19
CA GLN A 331 -15.09 -5.23 9.12
C GLN A 331 -15.66 -4.49 10.33
N ILE A 332 -16.95 -4.12 10.30
CA ILE A 332 -17.61 -3.45 11.44
C ILE A 332 -17.95 -4.45 12.55
N ALA A 333 -18.32 -5.69 12.22
CA ALA A 333 -18.69 -6.71 13.21
C ALA A 333 -17.57 -7.02 14.24
N PRO A 334 -16.29 -7.13 13.85
CA PRO A 334 -15.16 -7.19 14.79
C PRO A 334 -15.11 -6.05 15.81
N SER A 335 -15.53 -4.84 15.43
CA SER A 335 -15.54 -3.68 16.34
C SER A 335 -16.53 -3.84 17.49
N ILE A 336 -17.68 -4.48 17.26
CA ILE A 336 -18.67 -4.75 18.33
C ILE A 336 -18.07 -5.70 19.38
N LYS A 337 -17.31 -6.70 18.95
CA LYS A 337 -16.60 -7.60 19.88
C LYS A 337 -15.59 -6.82 20.72
N LEU A 338 -14.84 -5.92 20.10
CA LEU A 338 -13.86 -5.08 20.77
C LEU A 338 -14.51 -4.14 21.80
N VAL A 339 -15.64 -3.51 21.47
CA VAL A 339 -16.41 -2.68 22.42
C VAL A 339 -16.79 -3.49 23.66
N ASN A 340 -17.35 -4.69 23.46
CA ASN A 340 -17.75 -5.55 24.57
C ASN A 340 -16.57 -5.97 25.46
N GLN A 341 -15.39 -6.21 24.88
CA GLN A 341 -14.18 -6.55 25.64
C GLN A 341 -13.68 -5.39 26.52
N PHE A 342 -13.95 -4.15 26.12
CA PHE A 342 -13.47 -2.95 26.80
C PHE A 342 -14.60 -2.14 27.47
N LYS A 343 -15.79 -2.72 27.65
CA LYS A 343 -16.98 -2.02 28.19
C LYS A 343 -16.75 -1.36 29.56
N ASP A 344 -15.90 -1.96 30.40
CA ASP A 344 -15.58 -1.48 31.75
C ASP A 344 -14.24 -0.73 31.79
N SER A 345 -13.67 -0.41 30.63
CA SER A 345 -12.41 0.32 30.48
C SER A 345 -12.66 1.77 30.12
N ASN A 346 -11.70 2.65 30.45
CA ASN A 346 -11.79 4.08 30.17
C ASN A 346 -11.43 4.41 28.70
N ILE A 347 -12.21 3.86 27.77
CA ILE A 347 -12.08 4.00 26.32
C ILE A 347 -13.44 4.25 25.69
N VAL A 348 -13.46 5.01 24.59
CA VAL A 348 -14.62 5.19 23.73
C VAL A 348 -14.31 4.77 22.30
N PHE A 349 -15.34 4.28 21.63
CA PHE A 349 -15.30 3.87 20.24
C PHE A 349 -16.15 4.83 19.43
N VAL A 350 -15.52 5.52 18.47
CA VAL A 350 -16.15 6.57 17.66
C VAL A 350 -16.14 6.16 16.20
N PHE A 351 -17.30 6.21 15.56
CA PHE A 351 -17.48 5.86 14.15
C PHE A 351 -17.85 7.11 13.38
N ILE A 352 -17.03 7.47 12.40
CA ILE A 352 -17.18 8.67 11.58
C ILE A 352 -17.38 8.23 10.13
N ALA A 353 -18.62 8.34 9.64
CA ALA A 353 -18.96 8.09 8.26
C ALA A 353 -18.46 9.24 7.38
N VAL A 354 -17.65 8.92 6.37
CA VAL A 354 -17.09 9.89 5.44
C VAL A 354 -17.94 9.93 4.17
N GLU A 355 -18.58 11.07 3.96
CA GLU A 355 -19.60 11.24 2.94
C GLU A 355 -19.17 12.27 1.89
N PHE A 356 -19.53 12.04 0.62
CA PHE A 356 -19.37 13.03 -0.44
C PHE A 356 -20.74 13.52 -0.93
N PRO A 357 -20.88 14.78 -1.38
CA PRO A 357 -22.17 15.37 -1.77
C PRO A 357 -22.97 14.57 -2.81
N ASP A 358 -22.27 13.86 -3.69
CA ASP A 358 -22.88 13.06 -4.76
C ASP A 358 -23.57 11.78 -4.24
N TYR A 359 -23.29 11.36 -3.00
CA TYR A 359 -23.93 10.23 -2.34
C TYR A 359 -25.04 10.73 -1.41
N LYS A 360 -26.26 10.90 -1.94
CA LYS A 360 -27.43 11.34 -1.17
C LYS A 360 -27.81 10.30 -0.09
N GLN A 361 -27.39 10.60 1.14
CA GLN A 361 -27.88 10.14 2.45
C GLN A 361 -28.16 8.63 2.60
N LYS A 362 -27.09 7.88 2.94
CA LYS A 362 -27.15 6.44 3.26
C LYS A 362 -26.56 6.05 4.62
N TRP A 363 -25.79 6.92 5.28
CA TRP A 363 -25.08 6.54 6.51
C TRP A 363 -25.99 6.21 7.71
N LYS A 364 -27.08 6.96 7.94
CA LYS A 364 -28.05 6.65 9.02
C LYS A 364 -28.81 5.35 8.76
N GLU A 365 -29.17 5.12 7.50
CA GLU A 365 -29.79 3.86 7.07
C GLU A 365 -28.82 2.70 7.26
N ALA A 366 -27.58 2.84 6.80
CA ALA A 366 -26.51 1.88 7.00
C ALA A 366 -26.32 1.54 8.50
N ILE A 367 -26.26 2.54 9.38
CA ILE A 367 -26.19 2.33 10.84
C ILE A 367 -27.34 1.44 11.34
N SER A 368 -28.55 1.68 10.85
CA SER A 368 -29.73 0.90 11.23
C SER A 368 -29.69 -0.52 10.66
N VAL A 369 -29.40 -0.67 9.36
CA VAL A 369 -29.30 -1.95 8.65
C VAL A 369 -28.24 -2.84 9.29
N TYR A 370 -27.11 -2.26 9.69
CA TYR A 370 -26.00 -2.99 10.31
C TYR A 370 -26.12 -3.10 11.84
N GLY A 371 -27.20 -2.59 12.45
CA GLY A 371 -27.45 -2.70 13.89
C GLY A 371 -26.44 -1.96 14.77
N LEU A 372 -25.73 -0.97 14.23
CA LEU A 372 -24.69 -0.24 14.96
C LEU A 372 -25.27 0.72 16.01
N ASN A 373 -26.56 1.05 15.90
CA ASN A 373 -27.29 1.85 16.87
C ASN A 373 -27.42 1.19 18.27
N LYS A 374 -27.10 -0.10 18.43
CA LYS A 374 -27.23 -0.86 19.69
C LYS A 374 -25.90 -1.18 20.38
N SER A 375 -24.80 -0.62 19.90
CA SER A 375 -23.45 -1.13 20.19
C SER A 375 -22.62 -0.28 21.16
N GLY A 376 -23.17 0.77 21.77
CA GLY A 376 -22.42 1.69 22.64
C GLY A 376 -21.42 2.59 21.90
N LEU A 377 -21.45 2.58 20.55
CA LEU A 377 -20.64 3.41 19.68
C LEU A 377 -21.18 4.85 19.61
N GLN A 378 -20.28 5.82 19.53
CA GLN A 378 -20.64 7.18 19.11
C GLN A 378 -20.60 7.25 17.59
N HIS A 379 -21.65 7.78 16.97
CA HIS A 379 -21.80 7.83 15.51
C HIS A 379 -21.86 9.26 15.01
N PHE A 380 -20.98 9.58 14.06
CA PHE A 380 -20.92 10.86 13.38
C PHE A 380 -20.79 10.66 11.88
N LYS A 381 -21.07 11.71 11.11
CA LYS A 381 -20.58 11.85 9.73
C LYS A 381 -19.70 13.08 9.58
N ILE A 382 -18.84 13.05 8.57
CA ILE A 382 -17.97 14.14 8.14
C ILE A 382 -17.98 14.24 6.62
N GLU A 383 -17.70 15.43 6.08
CA GLU A 383 -17.48 15.61 4.66
C GLU A 383 -16.11 15.04 4.24
N GLY A 384 -16.08 14.29 3.13
CA GLY A 384 -14.87 13.61 2.66
C GLY A 384 -13.71 14.52 2.28
N LYS A 385 -13.99 15.79 1.98
CA LYS A 385 -12.99 16.84 1.72
C LYS A 385 -12.80 17.80 2.88
N SER A 386 -13.22 17.42 4.09
CA SER A 386 -12.91 18.21 5.28
C SER A 386 -11.40 18.27 5.53
N ARG A 387 -10.96 19.29 6.25
CA ARG A 387 -9.54 19.41 6.59
C ARG A 387 -9.04 18.23 7.44
N LEU A 388 -9.87 17.69 8.33
CA LEU A 388 -9.54 16.51 9.12
C LEU A 388 -9.33 15.28 8.23
N THR A 389 -10.23 15.02 7.27
CA THR A 389 -10.10 13.85 6.38
C THR A 389 -8.89 13.95 5.46
N GLU A 390 -8.60 15.13 4.89
CA GLU A 390 -7.39 15.38 4.11
C GLU A 390 -6.10 15.21 4.93
N PHE A 391 -6.12 15.64 6.19
CA PHE A 391 -4.95 15.52 7.06
C PHE A 391 -4.66 14.06 7.40
N ILE A 392 -5.69 13.28 7.72
CA ILE A 392 -5.54 11.86 8.06
C ILE A 392 -5.09 11.06 6.83
N SER A 393 -5.65 11.35 5.66
CA SER A 393 -5.27 10.65 4.41
C SER A 393 -3.85 10.98 3.97
N GLY A 394 -3.40 12.21 4.24
CA GLY A 394 -2.18 12.76 3.68
C GLY A 394 -2.28 13.12 2.20
N ILE A 395 -3.46 13.00 1.57
CA ILE A 395 -3.72 13.37 0.17
C ILE A 395 -5.07 14.11 0.03
N PRO A 396 -5.13 15.18 -0.80
CA PRO A 396 -6.36 15.97 -0.98
C PRO A 396 -7.56 15.19 -1.52
N GLU A 397 -7.30 14.10 -2.24
CA GLU A 397 -8.32 13.28 -2.92
C GLU A 397 -9.18 12.46 -1.95
N GLY A 398 -8.77 12.37 -0.68
CA GLY A 398 -9.55 11.77 0.40
C GLY A 398 -8.87 10.57 1.05
N LEU A 399 -9.54 10.02 2.07
CA LEU A 399 -9.01 8.98 2.93
C LEU A 399 -9.28 7.57 2.36
N SER A 400 -8.25 6.72 2.36
CA SER A 400 -8.44 5.29 2.06
C SER A 400 -9.24 4.67 3.20
N MET A 401 -10.39 4.06 2.89
CA MET A 401 -11.27 3.48 3.89
C MET A 401 -11.14 1.94 3.94
N PRO A 402 -11.39 1.31 5.11
CA PRO A 402 -11.57 1.96 6.41
C PRO A 402 -10.23 2.48 6.94
N HIS A 403 -10.28 3.54 7.74
CA HIS A 403 -9.09 4.11 8.38
C HIS A 403 -9.32 4.27 9.87
N TYR A 404 -8.33 3.90 10.67
CA TYR A 404 -8.46 3.96 12.12
C TYR A 404 -7.49 4.96 12.74
N LEU A 405 -7.93 5.62 13.80
CA LEU A 405 -7.12 6.52 14.61
C LEU A 405 -7.18 6.05 16.06
N LEU A 406 -6.02 6.06 16.74
CA LEU A 406 -5.96 5.82 18.17
C LEU A 406 -5.50 7.10 18.86
N VAL A 407 -6.33 7.62 19.76
CA VAL A 407 -6.09 8.85 20.53
C VAL A 407 -5.94 8.48 22.01
N ASP A 408 -4.93 9.03 22.67
CA ASP A 408 -4.73 8.85 24.10
C ASP A 408 -5.69 9.73 24.94
N ALA A 409 -5.69 9.55 26.25
CA ALA A 409 -6.59 10.30 27.14
C ALA A 409 -6.30 11.80 27.24
N SER A 410 -5.13 12.24 26.78
CA SER A 410 -4.81 13.67 26.68
C SER A 410 -5.41 14.32 25.44
N GLY A 411 -5.93 13.53 24.50
CA GLY A 411 -6.42 14.00 23.21
C GLY A 411 -5.35 14.03 22.11
N LYS A 412 -4.19 13.40 22.34
CA LYS A 412 -3.10 13.31 21.37
C LYS A 412 -3.20 11.99 20.59
N VAL A 413 -2.94 12.05 19.28
CA VAL A 413 -2.87 10.89 18.40
C VAL A 413 -1.67 10.03 18.76
N ALA A 414 -1.97 8.79 19.18
CA ALA A 414 -1.00 7.75 19.47
C ALA A 414 -0.64 6.93 18.22
N ALA A 415 -1.62 6.68 17.34
CA ALA A 415 -1.42 6.07 16.02
C ALA A 415 -2.31 6.76 14.99
N MET A 416 -1.71 7.27 13.92
CA MET A 416 -2.40 7.98 12.84
C MET A 416 -3.11 7.01 11.88
N ASP A 417 -2.61 5.78 11.77
CA ASP A 417 -3.16 4.67 10.98
C ASP A 417 -3.27 3.44 11.89
N ALA A 418 -4.14 3.53 12.89
CA ALA A 418 -4.27 2.49 13.89
C ALA A 418 -4.65 1.13 13.25
N LYS A 419 -4.27 0.05 13.91
CA LYS A 419 -4.57 -1.30 13.42
C LYS A 419 -6.07 -1.56 13.45
N SER A 420 -6.56 -2.36 12.51
CA SER A 420 -7.97 -2.73 12.45
C SER A 420 -8.39 -3.59 13.66
N PRO A 421 -9.70 -3.74 13.93
CA PRO A 421 -10.18 -4.47 15.11
C PRO A 421 -9.83 -5.97 15.11
N GLU A 422 -9.49 -6.54 13.96
CA GLU A 422 -9.07 -7.94 13.81
C GLU A 422 -7.58 -8.15 14.08
N ASP A 423 -6.80 -7.07 14.08
CA ASP A 423 -5.38 -7.14 14.37
C ASP A 423 -5.16 -7.42 15.86
N PHE A 424 -4.45 -8.51 16.14
CA PHE A 424 -4.19 -8.98 17.48
C PHE A 424 -3.36 -7.99 18.34
N GLN A 425 -2.63 -7.07 17.71
CA GLN A 425 -1.79 -6.08 18.40
C GLN A 425 -2.58 -4.86 18.85
N LEU A 426 -3.74 -4.56 18.25
CA LEU A 426 -4.58 -3.42 18.63
C LEU A 426 -4.93 -3.46 20.13
N ARG A 427 -5.28 -4.65 20.64
CA ARG A 427 -5.61 -4.83 22.05
C ARG A 427 -4.44 -4.44 22.96
N ALA A 428 -3.22 -4.79 22.57
CA ALA A 428 -2.02 -4.45 23.34
C ALA A 428 -1.77 -2.93 23.32
N ASP A 429 -1.98 -2.28 22.18
CA ASP A 429 -1.85 -0.83 22.04
C ASP A 429 -2.87 -0.08 22.92
N ILE A 430 -4.13 -0.50 22.91
CA ILE A 430 -5.18 0.07 23.78
C ILE A 430 -4.82 -0.11 25.27
N LEU A 431 -4.42 -1.32 25.68
CA LEU A 431 -4.06 -1.58 27.08
C LEU A 431 -2.85 -0.76 27.54
N LYS A 432 -1.88 -0.51 26.65
CA LYS A 432 -0.73 0.34 26.94
C LYS A 432 -1.16 1.78 27.22
N LEU A 433 -2.06 2.34 26.41
CA LEU A 433 -2.59 3.69 26.63
C LEU A 433 -3.42 3.77 27.92
N LEU A 434 -4.28 2.79 28.18
CA LEU A 434 -5.09 2.76 29.41
C LEU A 434 -4.24 2.72 30.70
N LYS A 435 -3.06 2.08 30.66
CA LYS A 435 -2.12 2.04 31.80
C LYS A 435 -1.41 3.37 32.04
N THR A 436 -1.18 4.15 30.99
CA THR A 436 -0.46 5.44 31.07
C THR A 436 -1.34 6.55 31.65
N ASN A 437 -2.65 6.29 31.79
CA ASN A 437 -3.65 7.22 32.32
C ASN A 437 -3.93 7.05 33.82
N LYS A 438 -3.22 6.14 34.49
CA LYS A 438 -3.19 6.01 35.95
C LYS A 438 -1.91 6.65 36.46
#